data_AF-A0A7Y5UTF6-F1
#
_entry.id   AF-A0A7Y5UTF6-F1
#
_cell.length_a   1.000
_cell.length_b   1.000
_cell.length_c   1.000
_cell.angle_alpha   90.00
_cell.angle_beta   90.00
_cell.angle_gamma   90.00
#
_symmetry.space_group_name_H-M   'P 1'
#
loop_
_entity.id
_entity.type
_entity.pdbx_description
1 polymer ?
#
loop_
_entity_poly.entity_id
_entity_poly.type
_entity_poly.pdbx_seq_one_letter_code
_entity_poly.pdbx_strand_id
1 'polypeptide(L)' 'MQIHRIRGRDLREALERARAQHGDDALVLSRETMADGGVTVAVADSTRALNARKMASAPAETRD' A
#
# COMPACT_ATOMS: atom_id res chain seq x y z
N MET A 1 9.49 3.48 2.42
CA MET A 1 8.03 3.28 2.28
C MET A 1 7.43 3.26 3.67
N GLN A 2 6.42 4.08 3.95
CA GLN A 2 5.64 3.91 5.17
C GLN A 2 4.45 3.02 4.81
N ILE A 3 4.25 1.94 5.56
CA ILE A 3 3.17 0.99 5.34
C ILE A 3 2.16 1.21 6.46
N HIS A 4 0.92 1.49 6.07
CA HIS A 4 -0.21 1.70 6.95
C HIS A 4 -1.10 0.46 6.92
N ARG A 5 -1.59 0.04 8.09
CA ARG A 5 -2.52 -1.08 8.20
C ARG A 5 -3.91 -0.56 8.53
N ILE A 6 -4.89 -0.95 7.73
CA ILE A 6 -6.25 -0.41 7.80
C ILE A 6 -7.22 -1.57 7.91
N ARG A 7 -7.95 -1.61 9.02
CA ARG A 7 -8.97 -2.63 9.30
C ARG A 7 -10.34 -2.11 8.90
N GLY A 8 -11.09 -2.94 8.19
CA GLY A 8 -12.53 -2.78 7.91
C GLY A 8 -13.29 -4.04 8.31
N ARG A 9 -14.62 -3.94 8.42
CA ARG A 9 -15.49 -5.11 8.64
C ARG A 9 -15.51 -6.05 7.44
N ASP A 10 -15.23 -5.51 6.26
CA ASP A 10 -15.03 -6.25 5.02
C ASP A 10 -13.97 -5.54 4.16
N LEU A 11 -13.64 -6.13 3.01
CA LEU A 11 -12.66 -5.57 2.09
C LEU A 11 -13.08 -4.19 1.55
N ARG A 12 -14.36 -4.00 1.25
CA ARG A 12 -14.85 -2.76 0.67
C ARG A 12 -14.67 -1.62 1.67
N GLU A 13 -15.09 -1.82 2.92
CA GLU A 13 -14.90 -0.83 3.97
C GLU A 13 -13.40 -0.55 4.19
N ALA A 14 -12.55 -1.58 4.21
CA ALA A 14 -11.12 -1.41 4.40
C ALA A 14 -10.50 -0.55 3.28
N LEU A 15 -10.95 -0.73 2.03
CA LEU A 15 -10.51 0.06 0.87
C LEU A 15 -11.07 1.49 0.88
N GLU A 16 -12.35 1.67 1.21
CA GLU A 16 -12.97 3.00 1.34
C GLU A 16 -12.25 3.82 2.42
N ARG A 17 -11.90 3.19 3.55
CA ARG A 17 -11.13 3.80 4.63
C ARG A 17 -9.68 4.08 4.22
N ALA A 18 -9.07 3.22 3.41
CA ALA A 18 -7.73 3.44 2.86
C ALA A 18 -7.70 4.66 1.94
N ARG A 19 -8.66 4.73 1.02
CA ARG A 19 -8.86 5.85 0.11
C ARG A 19 -9.11 7.16 0.87
N ALA A 20 -9.96 7.13 1.89
CA ALA A 20 -10.26 8.32 2.70
C ALA A 20 -9.05 8.85 3.49
N GLN A 21 -8.15 7.97 3.93
CA GLN A 21 -6.98 8.35 4.74
C GLN A 21 -5.73 8.68 3.91
N HIS A 22 -5.53 7.99 2.78
CA HIS A 22 -4.29 8.03 2.00
C HIS A 22 -4.49 8.52 0.56
N GLY A 23 -5.72 8.85 0.18
CA GLY A 23 -6.08 9.30 -1.15
C GLY A 23 -6.30 8.16 -2.16
N ASP A 24 -6.75 8.54 -3.34
CA ASP A 24 -7.06 7.62 -4.45
C ASP A 24 -5.83 6.86 -4.97
N ASP A 25 -4.63 7.45 -4.83
CA ASP A 25 -3.40 6.84 -5.31
C ASP A 25 -2.83 5.79 -4.34
N ALA A 26 -3.45 5.52 -3.20
CA ALA A 26 -2.90 4.60 -2.22
C ALA A 26 -2.77 3.16 -2.76
N LEU A 27 -1.59 2.54 -2.62
CA LEU A 27 -1.33 1.19 -3.14
C LEU A 27 -1.54 0.13 -2.07
N VAL A 28 -2.39 -0.85 -2.34
CA VAL A 28 -2.57 -2.02 -1.47
C VAL A 28 -1.45 -3.03 -1.74
N LEU A 29 -0.69 -3.37 -0.69
CA LEU A 29 0.43 -4.30 -0.75
C LEU A 29 0.02 -5.72 -0.35
N SER A 30 -0.81 -5.84 0.69
CA SER A 30 -1.29 -7.13 1.18
C SER A 30 -2.67 -7.01 1.82
N ARG A 31 -3.34 -8.16 1.92
CA ARG A 31 -4.66 -8.30 2.53
C ARG A 31 -4.64 -9.50 3.46
N GLU A 32 -5.16 -9.31 4.67
CA GLU A 32 -5.30 -10.35 5.70
C GLU A 32 -6.76 -10.42 6.13
N THR A 33 -7.35 -11.62 6.08
CA THR A 33 -8.70 -11.88 6.58
C THR A 33 -8.61 -12.39 8.00
N MET A 34 -9.41 -11.83 8.89
CA MET A 34 -9.44 -12.14 10.31
C MET A 34 -10.51 -13.20 10.61
N ALA A 35 -10.35 -13.91 11.74
CA ALA A 35 -11.27 -14.97 12.15
C ALA A 35 -12.70 -14.49 12.43
N ASP A 36 -12.88 -13.20 12.71
CA ASP A 36 -14.18 -12.54 12.91
C ASP A 36 -14.83 -12.08 11.58
N GLY A 37 -14.22 -12.40 10.44
CA GLY A 37 -14.65 -11.96 9.11
C GLY A 37 -14.16 -10.58 8.70
N GLY A 38 -13.48 -9.86 9.60
CA GLY A 38 -12.87 -8.56 9.30
C GLY A 38 -11.73 -8.68 8.29
N VAL A 39 -11.41 -7.56 7.62
CA VAL A 39 -10.29 -7.50 6.66
C VAL A 39 -9.34 -6.39 7.06
N THR A 40 -8.05 -6.71 7.09
CA THR A 40 -6.98 -5.73 7.22
C THR A 40 -6.21 -5.63 5.91
N VAL A 41 -6.03 -4.42 5.40
CA VAL A 41 -5.20 -4.13 4.23
C VAL A 41 -3.95 -3.37 4.64
N ALA A 42 -2.80 -3.76 4.09
CA ALA A 42 -1.56 -3.00 4.19
C ALA A 42 -1.45 -2.08 2.96
N VAL A 43 -1.24 -0.79 3.19
CA VAL A 43 -1.32 0.26 2.18
C VAL A 43 -0.06 1.13 2.24
N ALA A 44 0.43 1.59 1.09
CA ALA A 44 1.52 2.54 0.99
C ALA A 44 1.14 3.77 0.16
N ASP A 45 1.62 4.94 0.54
CA ASP A 45 1.43 6.17 -0.23
C ASP A 45 2.19 6.11 -1.56
N SER A 46 1.46 6.33 -2.67
CA SER A 46 2.00 6.27 -4.03
C SER A 46 3.13 7.25 -4.30
N THR A 47 3.06 8.47 -3.75
CA THR A 47 4.08 9.50 -3.95
C THR A 47 5.45 9.04 -3.47
N ARG A 48 5.50 8.11 -2.50
CA ARG A 48 6.76 7.52 -2.01
C ARG A 48 7.04 6.16 -2.64
N ALA A 49 6.02 5.36 -2.96
CA ALA A 49 6.19 4.04 -3.57
C ALA A 49 6.70 4.10 -5.02
N LEU A 50 6.22 5.08 -5.82
CA LEU A 50 6.69 5.29 -7.19
C LEU A 50 8.17 5.73 -7.23
N ASN A 51 8.59 6.58 -6.28
CA ASN A 51 9.99 6.98 -6.13
C ASN A 51 10.89 5.81 -5.68
N ALA A 52 10.39 4.91 -4.82
CA ALA A 52 11.13 3.71 -4.42
C ALA A 52 11.34 2.72 -5.59
N ARG A 53 10.34 2.54 -6.45
CA ARG A 53 10.49 1.73 -7.68
C ARG A 53 11.46 2.37 -8.67
N LYS A 54 11.40 3.68 -8.88
CA LYS A 54 12.34 4.37 -9.78
C LYS A 54 13.81 4.23 -9.33
N MET A 55 14.05 4.24 -8.01
CA MET A 55 15.37 4.00 -7.42
C MET A 55 15.80 2.52 -7.47
N ALA A 56 14.87 1.57 -7.34
CA ALA A 56 15.16 0.13 -7.40
C ALA A 56 15.29 -0.42 -8.83
N SER A 57 14.80 0.30 -9.84
CA SER A 57 14.84 -0.09 -11.25
C SER A 57 15.89 0.66 -12.08
N ALA A 58 16.66 1.57 -11.49
CA ALA A 58 17.84 2.12 -12.15
C ALA A 58 18.93 1.03 -12.18
N PRO A 59 19.39 0.57 -13.35
CA PRO A 59 20.57 -0.28 -13.39
C PRO A 59 21.73 0.55 -12.82
N ALA A 60 22.53 -0.05 -11.97
CA ALA A 60 23.84 0.50 -11.62
C ALA A 60 24.68 0.50 -12.90
N GLU A 61 24.58 1.56 -13.70
CA GLU A 61 25.54 1.85 -14.76
C GLU A 61 26.90 2.04 -14.07
N THR A 62 27.64 0.94 -14.05
CA THR A 62 29.01 0.86 -13.63
C THR A 62 29.88 0.98 -14.88
N ARG A 63 30.75 2.00 -14.84
CA ARG A 63 32.01 2.16 -15.60
C ARG A 63 31.87 2.51 -17.10
N ASP A 64 32.71 3.39 -17.64
CA ASP A 64 34.20 3.44 -17.53
C ASP A 64 34.76 4.78 -17.03
#